data_AF-T1BHH1-F1
#
_entry.id   AF-T1BHH1-F1
#
_cell.length_a   1.000
_cell.length_b   1.000
_cell.length_c   1.000
_cell.angle_alpha   90.00
_cell.angle_beta   90.00
_cell.angle_gamma   90.00
#
_symmetry.space_group_name_H-M   'P 1'
#
loop_
_entity.id
_entity.type
_entity.pdbx_description
1 polymer ?
#
loop_
_entity_poly.entity_id
_entity_poly.type
_entity_poly.pdbx_seq_one_letter_code
_entity_poly.pdbx_strand_id
1 'polypeptide(L)'
;MLIARSLDYDGQDHIELAMVVEFIHTATLLHDDVVDQAEIRRGLRAAHRLWGNEASILVGDFLYSRAFQIMAALGRFEVMEIMAVATNVIASGEVMQLMHCHDP
;
A
#
# COMPACT_ATOMS: atom_id res chain seq x y z
N MET A 1 -4.23 14.44 -4.97
CA MET A 1 -4.30 15.48 -6.02
C MET A 1 -5.50 16.43 -5.87
N LEU A 2 -6.75 15.94 -5.97
CA LEU A 2 -7.93 16.82 -5.90
C LEU A 2 -8.08 17.58 -4.56
N ILE A 3 -7.86 16.88 -3.44
CA ILE A 3 -7.98 17.48 -2.10
C ILE A 3 -6.98 18.62 -1.89
N ALA A 4 -5.73 18.46 -2.33
CA ALA A 4 -4.73 19.51 -2.26
C ALA A 4 -5.18 20.77 -3.00
N ARG A 5 -5.72 20.61 -4.22
CA ARG A 5 -6.24 21.73 -5.02
C ARG A 5 -7.50 22.37 -4.40
N SER A 6 -8.39 21.58 -3.79
CA SER A 6 -9.59 22.13 -3.14
C SER A 6 -9.29 22.89 -1.86
N LEU A 7 -8.10 22.71 -1.28
CA LEU A 7 -7.62 23.42 -0.11
C LEU A 7 -6.65 24.57 -0.47
N ASP A 8 -6.61 24.95 -1.75
CA ASP A 8 -5.72 26.00 -2.29
C ASP A 8 -4.23 25.77 -1.94
N TYR A 9 -3.81 24.50 -1.82
CA TYR A 9 -2.40 24.16 -1.60
C TYR A 9 -1.58 24.40 -2.88
N ASP A 10 -0.57 25.26 -2.78
CA ASP A 10 0.29 25.70 -3.88
C ASP A 10 1.65 24.97 -3.95
N GLY A 11 2.00 24.19 -2.91
CA GLY A 11 3.21 23.39 -2.86
C GLY A 11 3.15 22.10 -3.70
N GLN A 12 4.24 21.34 -3.72
CA GLN A 12 4.36 20.11 -4.53
C GLN A 12 4.41 18.81 -3.71
N ASP A 13 4.51 18.89 -2.38
CA ASP A 13 4.61 17.72 -1.47
C ASP A 13 3.45 16.73 -1.68
N HIS A 14 2.28 17.22 -2.10
CA HIS A 14 1.09 16.42 -2.38
C HIS A 14 1.25 15.43 -3.55
N ILE A 15 2.22 15.64 -4.44
CA ILE A 15 2.53 14.73 -5.55
C ILE A 15 3.31 13.53 -5.03
N GLU A 16 4.35 13.77 -4.22
CA GLU A 16 5.13 12.72 -3.58
C GLU A 16 4.29 11.94 -2.57
N LEU A 17 3.42 12.63 -1.80
CA LEU A 17 2.48 11.97 -0.91
C LEU A 17 1.48 11.09 -1.67
N ALA A 18 1.00 11.53 -2.84
CA ALA A 18 0.14 10.69 -3.67
C ALA A 18 0.88 9.43 -4.17
N MET A 19 2.16 9.56 -4.52
CA MET A 19 3.00 8.41 -4.89
C MET A 19 3.18 7.44 -3.72
N VAL A 20 3.44 7.95 -2.51
CA VAL A 20 3.55 7.14 -1.29
C VAL A 20 2.28 6.32 -1.06
N VAL A 21 1.12 6.96 -1.11
CA VAL A 21 -0.17 6.29 -0.92
C VAL A 21 -0.39 5.20 -1.97
N GLU A 22 -0.09 5.48 -3.24
CA GLU A 22 -0.26 4.50 -4.32
C GLU A 22 0.73 3.34 -4.21
N PHE A 23 1.96 3.57 -3.75
CA PHE A 23 2.94 2.50 -3.51
C PHE A 23 2.51 1.58 -2.38
N ILE A 24 2.03 2.13 -1.27
CA ILE A 24 1.50 1.34 -0.16
C ILE A 24 0.27 0.57 -0.64
N HIS A 25 -0.67 1.21 -1.33
CA HIS A 25 -1.84 0.53 -1.89
C HIS A 25 -1.45 -0.61 -2.84
N THR A 26 -0.48 -0.39 -3.72
CA THR A 26 -0.03 -1.42 -4.66
C THR A 26 0.66 -2.57 -3.92
N ALA A 27 1.43 -2.28 -2.87
CA ALA A 27 2.07 -3.29 -2.04
C ALA A 27 1.04 -4.19 -1.34
N THR A 28 0.01 -3.60 -0.72
CA THR A 28 -1.05 -4.39 -0.07
C THR A 28 -1.79 -5.25 -1.08
N LEU A 29 -2.11 -4.74 -2.28
CA LEU A 29 -2.73 -5.56 -3.32
C LEU A 29 -1.88 -6.76 -3.76
N LEU A 30 -0.55 -6.61 -3.81
CA LEU A 30 0.35 -7.72 -4.15
C LEU A 30 0.39 -8.78 -3.04
N HIS A 31 0.37 -8.35 -1.77
CA HIS A 31 0.33 -9.24 -0.62
C HIS A 31 -1.04 -9.95 -0.52
N ASP A 32 -2.14 -9.20 -0.64
CA ASP A 32 -3.52 -9.71 -0.64
C ASP A 32 -3.72 -10.77 -1.72
N ASP A 33 -3.27 -10.52 -2.95
CA ASP A 33 -3.41 -11.50 -4.04
C ASP A 33 -2.76 -12.85 -3.68
N VAL A 34 -1.65 -12.83 -2.94
CA VAL A 34 -0.97 -14.05 -2.49
C VAL A 34 -1.73 -14.71 -1.34
N VAL A 35 -2.17 -13.93 -0.35
CA VAL A 35 -2.92 -14.41 0.83
C VAL A 35 -4.24 -15.04 0.40
N ASP A 36 -4.98 -14.36 -0.48
CA ASP A 36 -6.30 -14.77 -0.98
C ASP A 36 -6.23 -15.78 -2.15
N GLN A 37 -5.04 -16.09 -2.65
CA GLN A 37 -4.82 -16.96 -3.80
C GLN A 37 -5.58 -16.50 -5.06
N ALA A 38 -5.63 -15.19 -5.30
CA ALA A 38 -6.38 -14.61 -6.40
C ALA A 38 -5.83 -15.02 -7.78
N GLU A 39 -6.66 -15.59 -8.65
CA GLU A 39 -6.23 -15.95 -10.01
C GLU A 39 -6.10 -14.73 -10.94
N ILE A 40 -6.97 -13.72 -10.75
CA ILE A 40 -7.14 -12.59 -11.67
C ILE A 40 -7.23 -11.28 -10.89
N ARG A 41 -6.54 -10.25 -11.37
CA ARG A 41 -6.69 -8.85 -10.95
C ARG A 41 -6.90 -7.95 -12.16
N ARG A 42 -7.97 -7.14 -12.11
CA ARG A 42 -8.34 -6.19 -13.19
C ARG A 42 -8.41 -6.84 -14.59
N GLY A 43 -8.91 -8.09 -14.65
CA GLY A 43 -9.05 -8.85 -15.90
C GLY A 43 -7.76 -9.50 -16.43
N LEU A 44 -6.64 -9.36 -15.72
CA LEU A 44 -5.36 -10.00 -16.04
C LEU A 44 -4.98 -11.01 -14.97
N ARG A 45 -4.06 -11.93 -15.27
CA ARG A 45 -3.50 -12.84 -14.27
C ARG A 45 -2.87 -12.03 -13.13
N ALA A 46 -3.16 -12.40 -11.89
CA ALA A 46 -2.56 -11.77 -10.73
C ALA A 46 -1.03 -11.93 -10.75
N ALA A 47 -0.30 -11.01 -10.12
CA ALA A 47 1.15 -10.96 -10.21
C ALA A 47 1.81 -12.27 -9.74
N HIS A 48 1.35 -12.83 -8.62
CA HIS A 48 1.93 -14.05 -8.07
C HIS A 48 1.71 -15.27 -8.99
N ARG A 49 0.68 -15.24 -9.84
CA ARG A 49 0.43 -16.28 -10.85
C ARG A 49 1.41 -16.21 -12.01
N LEU A 50 2.01 -15.05 -12.25
CA LEU A 50 2.97 -14.83 -13.33
C LEU A 50 4.41 -15.02 -12.85
N TRP A 51 4.72 -14.57 -11.63
CA TRP A 51 6.10 -14.48 -11.13
C TRP A 51 6.37 -15.27 -9.85
N GLY A 52 5.36 -15.94 -9.28
CA GLY A 52 5.47 -16.68 -8.02
C GLY A 52 5.14 -15.84 -6.79
N ASN A 53 4.79 -16.53 -5.70
CA ASN A 53 4.41 -15.89 -4.44
C ASN A 53 5.57 -15.09 -3.85
N GLU A 54 6.78 -15.66 -3.86
CA GLU A 54 7.98 -15.06 -3.30
C GLU A 54 8.32 -13.74 -3.98
N ALA A 55 8.24 -13.71 -5.32
CA ALA A 55 8.51 -12.49 -6.08
C ALA A 55 7.46 -11.40 -5.78
N SER A 56 6.18 -11.76 -5.71
CA SER A 56 5.11 -10.80 -5.39
C SER A 56 5.25 -10.22 -3.99
N ILE A 57 5.57 -11.05 -2.98
CA ILE A 57 5.80 -10.58 -1.61
C ILE A 57 6.98 -9.62 -1.57
N LEU A 58 8.13 -10.01 -2.14
CA LEU A 58 9.36 -9.20 -2.10
C LEU A 58 9.23 -7.88 -2.87
N VAL A 59 8.49 -7.86 -3.98
CA VAL A 59 8.18 -6.61 -4.70
C VAL A 59 7.23 -5.73 -3.88
N GLY A 60 6.26 -6.31 -3.17
CA GLY A 60 5.43 -5.58 -2.21
C GLY A 60 6.27 -4.90 -1.13
N ASP A 61 7.20 -5.64 -0.51
CA ASP A 61 8.12 -5.12 0.51
C ASP A 61 9.01 -4.00 -0.04
N PHE A 62 9.49 -4.16 -1.29
CA PHE A 62 10.26 -3.13 -1.97
C PHE A 62 9.47 -1.84 -2.15
N LEU A 63 8.23 -1.92 -2.65
CA LEU A 63 7.36 -0.75 -2.81
C LEU A 63 7.08 -0.06 -1.47
N TYR A 64 6.84 -0.85 -0.42
CA TYR A 64 6.64 -0.35 0.93
C TYR A 64 7.87 0.39 1.46
N SER A 65 9.06 -0.20 1.30
CA SER A 65 10.33 0.43 1.69
C SER A 65 10.60 1.71 0.91
N ARG A 66 10.25 1.75 -0.39
CA ARG A 66 10.38 2.94 -1.22
C ARG A 66 9.43 4.05 -0.79
N ALA A 67 8.19 3.71 -0.41
CA ALA A 67 7.24 4.66 0.14
C ALA A 67 7.80 5.32 1.41
N PHE A 68 8.41 4.53 2.31
CA PHE A 68 9.10 5.08 3.48
C PHE A 68 10.27 6.00 3.14
N GLN A 69 11.09 5.65 2.14
CA GLN A 69 12.18 6.52 1.69
C GLN A 69 11.67 7.88 1.21
N ILE A 70 10.55 7.90 0.46
CA ILE A 70 9.93 9.15 -0.01
C ILE A 70 9.38 9.95 1.16
N MET A 71 8.66 9.32 2.10
CA MET A 71 8.15 10.00 3.31
C MET A 71 9.27 10.56 4.19
N ALA A 72 10.39 9.84 4.34
CA ALA A 72 11.55 10.31 5.07
C ALA A 72 12.20 11.53 4.37
N ALA A 73 12.28 11.51 3.04
CA ALA A 73 12.83 12.62 2.26
C ALA A 73 11.94 13.87 2.31
N LEU A 74 10.61 13.70 2.33
CA LEU A 74 9.64 14.79 2.52
C LEU A 74 9.85 15.56 3.83
N GLY A 75 10.40 14.91 4.86
CA GLY A 75 10.73 15.55 6.13
C GLY A 75 9.52 16.06 6.94
N ARG A 76 8.31 15.60 6.60
CA ARG A 76 7.06 15.97 7.29
C ARG A 76 6.72 14.92 8.35
N PHE A 77 7.17 15.14 9.58
CA PHE A 77 6.98 14.17 10.67
C PHE A 77 5.49 13.85 10.92
N GLU A 78 4.60 14.84 10.87
CA GLU A 78 3.16 14.63 11.08
C GLU A 78 2.56 13.71 10.01
N VAL A 79 3.02 13.82 8.76
CA VAL A 79 2.59 12.92 7.67
C VAL A 79 3.08 11.50 7.93
N MET A 80 4.34 11.34 8.37
CA MET A 80 4.89 10.03 8.70
C MET A 80 4.13 9.36 9.85
N GLU A 81 3.77 10.10 10.89
CA GLU A 81 2.97 9.61 12.01
C GLU A 81 1.58 9.14 11.55
N ILE A 82 0.87 9.97 10.77
CA ILE A 82 -0.45 9.62 10.23
C ILE A 82 -0.37 8.36 9.36
N MET A 83 0.61 8.29 8.48
CA MET A 83 0.78 7.15 7.58
C MET A 83 1.14 5.88 8.35
N ALA A 84 2.02 5.95 9.35
CA ALA A 84 2.36 4.80 10.18
C ALA A 84 1.14 4.24 10.94
N VAL A 85 0.29 5.12 11.50
CA VAL A 85 -0.96 4.70 12.12
C VAL A 85 -1.89 4.06 11.09
N ALA A 86 -2.11 4.72 9.96
CA ALA A 86 -3.01 4.23 8.91
C ALA A 86 -2.60 2.86 8.39
N THR A 87 -1.31 2.66 8.12
CA THR A 87 -0.81 1.39 7.62
C THR A 87 -0.86 0.27 8.66
N ASN A 88 -0.64 0.60 9.94
CA ASN A 88 -0.78 -0.38 11.01
C ASN A 88 -2.24 -0.81 11.20
N VAL A 89 -3.20 0.12 11.02
CA VAL A 89 -4.64 -0.20 11.03
C VAL A 89 -4.99 -1.12 9.85
N ILE A 90 -4.48 -0.85 8.65
CA ILE A 90 -4.70 -1.71 7.47
C ILE A 90 -4.20 -3.14 7.74
N ALA A 91 -2.93 -3.30 8.13
CA ALA A 91 -2.35 -4.61 8.41
C ALA A 91 -3.09 -5.35 9.54
N SER A 92 -3.50 -4.65 10.60
CA SER A 92 -4.30 -5.24 11.68
C SER A 92 -5.68 -5.70 11.18
N GLY A 93 -6.28 -4.95 10.25
CA GLY A 93 -7.53 -5.31 9.58
C GLY A 93 -7.40 -6.58 8.74
N GLU A 94 -6.35 -6.68 7.93
CA GLU A 94 -6.06 -7.87 7.11
C GLU A 94 -5.86 -9.12 7.98
N VAL A 95 -5.11 -9.00 9.09
CA VAL A 95 -4.95 -10.10 10.06
C VAL A 95 -6.30 -10.52 10.65
N MET A 96 -7.15 -9.55 11.02
CA MET A 96 -8.48 -9.84 11.54
C MET A 96 -9.38 -10.51 10.51
N GLN A 97 -9.31 -10.09 9.23
CA GLN A 97 -10.04 -10.75 8.15
C GLN A 97 -9.60 -12.20 7.98
N LEU A 98 -8.29 -12.46 8.02
CA LEU A 98 -7.73 -13.80 7.91
C LEU A 98 -8.23 -14.72 9.05
N MET A 99 -8.29 -14.19 10.29
CA MET A 99 -8.82 -14.93 11.44
C MET A 99 -10.31 -15.29 11.29
N HIS A 100 -11.13 -14.36 10.79
CA HIS A 100 -12.56 -14.59 10.61
C HIS A 100 -12.92 -15.47 9.41
N CYS A 101 -12.03 -15.62 8.42
CA CYS A 101 -12.25 -16.57 7.33
C CYS A 101 -12.34 -18.04 7.81
N HIS A 102 -11.95 -18.33 9.06
CA HIS A 102 -12.00 -19.66 9.66
C HIS A 102 -13.12 -19.84 10.71
N ASP A 103 -13.90 -18.79 10.99
CA ASP A 103 -15.10 -18.86 11.84
C ASP A 103 -16.37 -18.92 10.96
N PRO A 104 -17.15 -20.02 11.02
CA PRO A 104 -18.35 -20.22 10.18
C PRO A 104 -19.58 -19.42 10.64
#